data_AF-A0AAQ3WPS6-F1
#
_entry.id   AF-A0AAQ3WPS6-F1
#
_cell.length_a   1.000
_cell.length_b   1.000
_cell.length_c   1.000
_cell.angle_alpha   90.00
_cell.angle_beta   90.00
_cell.angle_gamma   90.00
#
_symmetry.space_group_name_H-M   'P 1'
#
loop_
_entity.id
_entity.type
_entity.pdbx_description
1 polymer ?
#
loop_
_entity_poly.entity_id
_entity_poly.type
_entity_poly.pdbx_seq_one_letter_code
_entity_poly.pdbx_strand_id
1 'polypeptide(L)'
;MAVALLSPPPSLASPASQFSICPRSRFALYAGARVSQPRGRRVRVLASCSFEPPARNHGLEVERRRLLISGFVSSVAIVLPISEAYAVMETDEDVKMNTQVDEINAYSFLYPVELPGKKFLFKWVESRKPERYSSAAPLSPDARQRIVSERVDMIHNVVISVSIGPPNSRFLPSKDKTTWDPKDVADCILSDRSTLKVTTGQRMTESSVLDAHSAEVNGEPYWYYEYLVRKSPTKSAPEPNLFRHNVACTAERDGYLYSLNASTLSKQWESMGPFLQRTVASFRLLPPTENYVPPYKDPWRFW
;
A
#
# COMPACT_ATOMS: atom_id res chain seq x y z
N MET A 1 -43.40 50.21 5.07
CA MET A 1 -44.84 50.10 5.38
C MET A 1 -45.36 48.78 4.80
N ALA A 2 -46.42 48.21 5.37
CA ALA A 2 -47.10 46.99 4.88
C ALA A 2 -47.83 47.28 3.54
N VAL A 3 -48.40 46.33 2.77
CA VAL A 3 -49.29 45.19 3.12
C VAL A 3 -49.12 44.00 2.16
N ALA A 4 -49.50 42.80 2.60
CA ALA A 4 -49.33 41.50 1.93
C ALA A 4 -50.61 40.98 1.21
N LEU A 5 -50.65 39.65 0.96
CA LEU A 5 -51.70 38.79 0.37
C LEU A 5 -51.62 38.65 -1.18
N LEU A 6 -51.93 37.51 -1.83
CA LEU A 6 -52.42 36.19 -1.38
C LEU A 6 -52.05 35.06 -2.40
N SER A 7 -51.97 33.80 -1.94
CA SER A 7 -52.03 32.52 -2.72
C SER A 7 -53.18 31.68 -2.09
N PRO A 8 -53.85 30.65 -2.70
CA PRO A 8 -53.26 29.41 -3.25
C PRO A 8 -54.14 28.71 -4.37
N PRO A 9 -54.40 27.37 -4.46
CA PRO A 9 -53.57 26.28 -5.01
C PRO A 9 -54.24 25.48 -6.20
N PRO A 10 -54.28 24.11 -6.34
CA PRO A 10 -53.70 23.42 -7.51
C PRO A 10 -54.66 22.48 -8.29
N SER A 11 -54.19 21.86 -9.39
CA SER A 11 -54.86 20.68 -9.99
C SER A 11 -53.92 19.75 -10.79
N LEU A 12 -54.24 18.44 -10.75
CA LEU A 12 -53.58 17.34 -11.45
C LEU A 12 -54.07 17.19 -12.89
N ALA A 13 -53.22 16.66 -13.78
CA ALA A 13 -53.66 16.01 -15.02
C ALA A 13 -52.73 14.86 -15.42
N SER A 14 -53.24 13.62 -15.33
CA SER A 14 -52.78 12.51 -16.18
C SER A 14 -53.70 12.44 -17.41
N PRO A 15 -53.20 11.92 -18.54
CA PRO A 15 -53.99 10.87 -19.18
C PRO A 15 -53.15 9.67 -19.64
N ALA A 16 -53.82 8.52 -19.79
CA ALA A 16 -53.25 7.29 -20.31
C ALA A 16 -53.61 7.08 -21.80
N SER A 17 -52.72 6.40 -22.53
CA SER A 17 -53.01 5.55 -23.70
C SER A 17 -51.68 4.87 -24.06
N GLN A 18 -51.47 3.57 -23.80
CA GLN A 18 -52.07 2.41 -24.48
C GLN A 18 -52.05 2.50 -26.01
N PHE A 19 -51.02 1.90 -26.61
CA PHE A 19 -51.22 1.05 -27.79
C PHE A 19 -50.43 -0.25 -27.63
N SER A 20 -51.17 -1.35 -27.57
CA SER A 20 -50.65 -2.72 -27.51
C SER A 20 -50.75 -3.38 -28.89
N ILE A 21 -49.64 -3.87 -29.44
CA ILE A 21 -49.69 -4.91 -30.48
C ILE A 21 -48.69 -6.02 -30.13
N CYS A 22 -49.26 -7.20 -29.89
CA CYS A 22 -48.67 -8.53 -29.90
C CYS A 22 -49.58 -9.36 -30.86
N PRO A 23 -49.36 -10.66 -31.18
CA PRO A 23 -48.24 -11.57 -30.87
C PRO A 23 -47.83 -12.46 -32.10
N ARG A 24 -47.19 -13.61 -31.82
CA ARG A 24 -47.04 -14.87 -32.64
C ARG A 24 -45.84 -14.95 -33.61
N SER A 25 -45.18 -16.11 -33.79
CA SER A 25 -45.28 -17.41 -33.06
C SER A 25 -44.14 -18.40 -33.42
N ARG A 26 -43.80 -19.30 -32.46
CA ARG A 26 -43.42 -20.76 -32.55
C ARG A 26 -42.71 -21.26 -33.83
N PHE A 27 -41.62 -22.04 -33.75
CA PHE A 27 -41.56 -23.50 -33.46
C PHE A 27 -40.05 -23.87 -33.28
N ALA A 28 -39.62 -24.66 -32.27
CA ALA A 28 -39.38 -26.13 -32.28
C ALA A 28 -38.10 -26.58 -33.06
N LEU A 29 -37.34 -27.66 -32.73
CA LEU A 29 -37.40 -28.72 -31.69
C LEU A 29 -36.06 -29.52 -31.68
N TYR A 30 -35.81 -30.37 -30.65
CA TYR A 30 -34.76 -31.43 -30.55
C TYR A 30 -33.28 -30.99 -30.55
N ALA A 31 -32.28 -31.68 -29.98
CA ALA A 31 -32.16 -32.80 -29.00
C ALA A 31 -30.86 -32.50 -28.19
N GLY A 32 -30.55 -32.98 -26.98
CA GLY A 32 -30.75 -34.28 -26.36
C GLY A 32 -29.38 -34.85 -25.95
N ALA A 33 -29.00 -34.72 -24.67
CA ALA A 33 -27.85 -35.43 -24.09
C ALA A 33 -28.06 -35.60 -22.57
N ARG A 34 -28.17 -36.84 -22.10
CA ARG A 34 -28.10 -37.19 -20.67
C ARG A 34 -26.64 -37.45 -20.32
N VAL A 35 -26.14 -36.90 -19.22
CA VAL A 35 -24.94 -37.44 -18.55
C VAL A 35 -25.28 -37.69 -17.09
N SER A 36 -25.16 -38.95 -16.69
CA SER A 36 -25.43 -39.45 -15.35
C SER A 36 -24.25 -39.19 -14.40
N GLN A 37 -24.52 -38.58 -13.23
CA GLN A 37 -23.59 -38.62 -12.10
C GLN A 37 -23.81 -39.92 -11.29
N PRO A 38 -22.76 -40.71 -11.01
CA PRO A 38 -22.87 -41.83 -10.08
C PRO A 38 -22.81 -41.34 -8.62
N ARG A 39 -23.79 -41.77 -7.82
CA ARG A 39 -23.75 -41.67 -6.36
C ARG A 39 -22.73 -42.67 -5.80
N GLY A 40 -21.67 -42.19 -5.15
CA GLY A 40 -20.81 -42.99 -4.26
C GLY A 40 -21.19 -42.75 -2.80
N ARG A 41 -21.62 -43.80 -2.07
CA ARG A 41 -22.02 -43.70 -0.65
C ARG A 41 -20.90 -44.20 0.27
N ARG A 42 -20.73 -43.51 1.40
CA ARG A 42 -19.73 -43.68 2.47
C ARG A 42 -19.36 -45.15 2.80
N VAL A 43 -18.09 -45.37 3.12
CA VAL A 43 -17.66 -46.13 4.32
C VAL A 43 -16.58 -45.32 5.04
N ARG A 44 -16.73 -45.11 6.35
CA ARG A 44 -15.63 -44.70 7.25
C ARG A 44 -15.07 -45.95 7.88
N VAL A 45 -13.74 -46.10 7.91
CA VAL A 45 -13.07 -47.05 8.81
C VAL A 45 -12.26 -46.24 9.80
N LEU A 46 -12.67 -46.28 11.07
CA LEU A 46 -11.87 -45.80 12.20
C LEU A 46 -10.99 -46.97 12.65
N ALA A 47 -9.69 -46.89 12.37
CA ALA A 47 -8.71 -47.79 12.97
C ALA A 47 -8.30 -47.23 14.33
N SER A 48 -8.76 -47.88 15.40
CA SER A 48 -8.30 -47.62 16.76
C SER A 48 -7.10 -48.52 17.06
N CYS A 49 -5.95 -47.94 17.38
CA CYS A 49 -4.82 -48.66 17.93
C CYS A 49 -4.34 -47.93 19.19
N SER A 50 -4.68 -48.52 20.33
CA SER A 50 -4.23 -48.09 21.66
C SER A 50 -2.72 -48.29 21.80
N PHE A 51 -2.02 -47.34 22.41
CA PHE A 51 -0.73 -47.59 23.05
C PHE A 51 -0.75 -46.99 24.45
N GLU A 52 -0.67 -47.86 25.46
CA GLU A 52 -0.47 -47.46 26.85
C GLU A 52 0.99 -47.07 27.09
N PRO A 53 1.26 -46.05 27.94
CA PRO A 53 2.60 -45.77 28.41
C PRO A 53 2.97 -46.67 29.61
N PRO A 54 4.21 -47.17 29.72
CA PRO A 54 4.64 -47.90 30.90
C PRO A 54 4.71 -46.99 32.14
N ALA A 55 4.14 -47.50 33.24
CA ALA A 55 4.12 -46.89 34.56
C ALA A 55 5.55 -46.66 35.11
N ARG A 56 5.85 -45.49 35.68
CA ARG A 56 5.79 -45.19 37.13
C ARG A 56 7.02 -45.69 37.92
N ASN A 57 7.71 -44.75 38.56
CA ASN A 57 8.26 -44.97 39.89
C ASN A 57 7.98 -43.75 40.78
N HIS A 58 7.49 -44.03 42.00
CA HIS A 58 7.47 -43.10 43.14
C HIS A 58 8.91 -42.92 43.69
N GLY A 59 9.24 -42.00 44.59
CA GLY A 59 8.50 -40.93 45.29
C GLY A 59 9.55 -40.06 46.02
N LEU A 60 9.37 -38.74 46.10
CA LEU A 60 8.86 -38.01 47.27
C LEU A 60 9.68 -38.12 48.57
N GLU A 61 10.63 -37.19 48.75
CA GLU A 61 11.12 -36.62 50.02
C GLU A 61 11.72 -35.25 49.62
N VAL A 62 11.12 -34.08 49.86
CA VAL A 62 10.89 -33.37 51.14
C VAL A 62 12.18 -33.06 51.91
N GLU A 63 12.87 -31.97 51.56
CA GLU A 63 13.44 -31.09 52.61
C GLU A 63 13.22 -29.60 52.27
N ARG A 64 12.91 -28.82 53.32
CA ARG A 64 12.64 -27.38 53.26
C ARG A 64 13.92 -26.62 53.61
N ARG A 65 14.42 -25.70 52.77
CA ARG A 65 15.08 -24.46 53.26
C ARG A 65 14.72 -23.26 52.38
N ARG A 66 14.13 -22.24 53.00
CA ARG A 66 14.03 -20.88 52.44
C ARG A 66 15.37 -20.20 52.60
N LEU A 67 15.81 -19.44 51.60
CA LEU A 67 16.71 -18.30 51.78
C LEU A 67 16.41 -17.25 50.70
N LEU A 68 15.90 -16.10 51.14
CA LEU A 68 15.72 -14.91 50.32
C LEU A 68 16.98 -14.07 50.42
N ILE A 69 17.64 -13.78 49.30
CA ILE A 69 18.61 -12.67 49.21
C ILE A 69 18.32 -11.89 47.93
N SER A 70 17.78 -10.69 48.11
CA SER A 70 17.70 -9.66 47.08
C SER A 70 19.07 -9.03 46.86
N GLY A 71 19.62 -9.08 45.65
CA GLY A 71 20.79 -8.31 45.24
C GLY A 71 20.38 -7.20 44.27
N PHE A 72 20.63 -5.94 44.64
CA PHE A 72 20.40 -4.79 43.76
C PHE A 72 21.35 -4.83 42.57
N VAL A 73 20.84 -4.91 41.34
CA VAL A 73 21.62 -4.61 40.13
C VAL A 73 21.29 -3.19 39.70
N SER A 74 22.26 -2.30 39.89
CA SER A 74 22.15 -0.88 39.54
C SER A 74 22.08 -0.70 38.02
N SER A 75 21.06 0.01 37.54
CA SER A 75 20.95 0.41 36.14
C SER A 75 21.78 1.67 35.89
N VAL A 76 22.96 1.52 35.27
CA VAL A 76 23.74 2.67 34.78
C VAL A 76 23.17 3.09 33.43
N ALA A 77 22.21 4.02 33.44
CA ALA A 77 21.76 4.69 32.24
C ALA A 77 22.81 5.72 31.79
N ILE A 78 23.64 5.36 30.81
CA ILE A 78 24.53 6.33 30.15
C ILE A 78 23.67 7.16 29.20
N VAL A 79 23.24 8.33 29.66
CA VAL A 79 22.63 9.36 28.81
C VAL A 79 23.77 9.99 27.98
N LEU A 80 23.85 9.62 26.71
CA LEU A 80 24.68 10.33 25.73
C LEU A 80 23.83 11.41 25.04
N PRO A 81 24.18 12.71 25.17
CA PRO A 81 23.56 13.75 24.38
C PRO A 81 24.21 13.78 22.99
N ILE A 82 23.62 13.08 22.02
CA ILE A 82 24.06 13.21 20.62
C ILE A 82 23.45 14.51 20.08
N SER A 83 24.28 15.56 20.11
CA SER A 83 23.97 16.83 19.45
C SER A 83 23.91 16.65 17.93
N GLU A 84 23.10 17.51 17.33
CA GLU A 84 22.84 17.65 15.91
C GLU A 84 24.14 17.67 15.07
N ALA A 85 24.41 16.57 14.37
CA ALA A 85 25.52 16.44 13.43
C ALA A 85 25.05 15.65 12.20
N TYR A 86 25.02 16.31 11.05
CA TYR A 86 24.74 15.69 9.75
C TYR A 86 25.94 14.84 9.31
N ALA A 87 26.05 13.63 9.89
CA ALA A 87 27.05 12.65 9.53
C ALA A 87 26.45 11.61 8.57
N VAL A 88 27.19 11.28 7.52
CA VAL A 88 26.90 10.13 6.66
C VAL A 88 26.93 8.88 7.54
N MET A 89 25.81 8.14 7.57
CA MET A 89 25.69 6.94 8.38
C MET A 89 26.34 5.75 7.65
N GLU A 90 27.64 5.54 7.90
CA GLU A 90 28.33 4.29 7.54
C GLU A 90 28.13 3.25 8.63
N THR A 91 27.39 2.18 8.33
CA THR A 91 27.41 0.89 9.02
C THR A 91 26.82 -0.22 8.13
N ASP A 92 27.55 -1.34 8.06
CA ASP A 92 27.37 -2.52 7.19
C ASP A 92 27.55 -2.28 5.68
N GLU A 93 28.77 -2.59 5.21
CA GLU A 93 29.16 -2.81 3.80
C GLU A 93 28.55 -1.76 2.87
N ASP A 94 28.94 -0.50 3.09
CA ASP A 94 28.06 0.63 2.85
C ASP A 94 27.62 0.79 1.38
N VAL A 95 26.36 0.38 1.15
CA VAL A 95 25.57 0.73 -0.03
C VAL A 95 25.62 2.23 -0.20
N LYS A 96 26.22 2.69 -1.28
CA LYS A 96 26.36 4.11 -1.56
C LYS A 96 25.00 4.70 -1.89
N MET A 97 24.35 5.27 -0.89
CA MET A 97 23.12 6.03 -1.07
C MET A 97 23.44 7.46 -1.49
N ASN A 98 22.53 8.10 -2.23
CA ASN A 98 22.53 9.54 -2.46
C ASN A 98 21.22 10.15 -1.96
N THR A 99 21.25 11.43 -1.60
CA THR A 99 20.08 12.15 -1.08
C THR A 99 19.32 12.82 -2.22
N GLN A 100 18.03 12.55 -2.32
CA GLN A 100 17.07 13.35 -3.06
C GLN A 100 16.43 14.38 -2.13
N VAL A 101 16.40 15.64 -2.55
CA VAL A 101 15.62 16.72 -1.94
C VAL A 101 14.68 17.31 -2.99
N ASP A 102 13.43 17.57 -2.61
CA ASP A 102 12.45 18.31 -3.40
C ASP A 102 11.96 19.49 -2.55
N GLU A 103 12.41 20.70 -2.88
CA GLU A 103 12.04 21.93 -2.18
C GLU A 103 10.61 22.38 -2.51
N ILE A 104 10.10 22.05 -3.70
CA ILE A 104 8.77 22.47 -4.17
C ILE A 104 7.68 21.76 -3.38
N ASN A 105 7.87 20.47 -3.14
CA ASN A 105 6.98 19.62 -2.35
C ASN A 105 7.46 19.41 -0.90
N ALA A 106 8.61 19.98 -0.53
CA ALA A 106 9.24 19.92 0.78
C ALA A 106 9.35 18.49 1.36
N TYR A 107 10.05 17.59 0.66
CA TYR A 107 10.41 16.26 1.16
C TYR A 107 11.85 15.85 0.78
N SER A 108 12.38 14.83 1.44
CA SER A 108 13.64 14.18 1.12
C SER A 108 13.60 12.66 1.29
N PHE A 109 14.46 11.94 0.56
CA PHE A 109 14.75 10.51 0.78
C PHE A 109 16.14 10.13 0.26
N LEU A 110 16.71 9.07 0.80
CA LEU A 110 17.92 8.43 0.29
C LEU A 110 17.56 7.38 -0.77
N TYR A 111 18.39 7.22 -1.81
CA TYR A 111 18.23 6.17 -2.82
C TYR A 111 19.58 5.52 -3.17
N PRO A 112 19.64 4.22 -3.48
CA PRO A 112 20.90 3.52 -3.72
C PRO A 112 21.49 3.86 -5.08
N VAL A 113 22.80 4.11 -5.14
CA VAL A 113 23.56 4.42 -6.36
C VAL A 113 24.53 3.29 -6.70
N GLU A 114 25.16 2.70 -5.70
CA GLU A 114 26.11 1.58 -5.84
C GLU A 114 25.87 0.54 -4.74
N LEU A 115 25.92 -0.75 -5.08
CA LEU A 115 25.82 -1.84 -4.10
C LEU A 115 27.22 -2.40 -3.78
N PRO A 116 27.47 -2.89 -2.54
CA PRO A 116 28.75 -3.48 -2.16
C PRO A 116 29.04 -4.79 -2.90
N GLY A 117 30.33 -5.19 -2.92
CA GLY A 117 30.82 -6.49 -3.37
C GLY A 117 30.72 -6.80 -4.88
N LYS A 118 29.89 -6.07 -5.63
CA LYS A 118 29.82 -6.11 -7.10
C LYS A 118 29.89 -4.68 -7.59
N LYS A 119 30.49 -4.40 -8.76
CA LYS A 119 30.48 -3.07 -9.42
C LYS A 119 29.09 -2.76 -10.00
N PHE A 120 28.06 -2.91 -9.17
CA PHE A 120 26.67 -2.75 -9.50
C PHE A 120 26.33 -1.28 -9.31
N LEU A 121 26.22 -0.57 -10.44
CA LEU A 121 25.87 0.84 -10.49
C LEU A 121 24.45 0.97 -11.04
N PHE A 122 23.58 1.61 -10.28
CA PHE A 122 22.24 1.92 -10.75
C PHE A 122 22.29 2.99 -11.84
N LYS A 123 21.68 2.69 -12.99
CA LYS A 123 21.57 3.66 -14.10
C LYS A 123 20.23 4.39 -14.02
N TRP A 124 20.10 5.23 -12.99
CA TRP A 124 18.91 6.02 -12.76
C TRP A 124 18.64 6.99 -13.91
N VAL A 125 17.45 6.88 -14.48
CA VAL A 125 16.85 7.88 -15.36
C VAL A 125 15.73 8.57 -14.59
N GLU A 126 15.78 9.89 -14.52
CA GLU A 126 14.67 10.71 -14.02
C GLU A 126 13.58 10.76 -15.10
N SER A 127 12.64 9.81 -15.01
CA SER A 127 11.44 9.71 -15.86
C SER A 127 10.56 10.96 -15.73
N ARG A 128 10.47 11.48 -14.49
CA ARG A 128 9.78 12.71 -14.15
C ARG A 128 10.65 13.50 -13.19
N LYS A 129 11.06 14.70 -13.60
CA LYS A 129 11.70 15.66 -12.69
C LYS A 129 10.71 16.07 -11.60
N PRO A 130 11.19 16.45 -10.40
CA PRO A 130 10.40 17.16 -9.40
C PRO A 130 9.68 18.35 -10.02
N GLU A 131 8.37 18.21 -10.21
CA GLU A 131 7.47 19.24 -10.74
C GLU A 131 6.33 19.47 -9.76
N ARG A 132 5.80 20.70 -9.79
CA ARG A 132 4.75 21.19 -8.87
C ARG A 132 3.64 20.15 -8.66
N TYR A 133 2.88 19.80 -9.70
CA TYR A 133 2.14 18.53 -9.80
C TYR A 133 1.93 18.16 -11.28
N SER A 134 2.13 16.89 -11.63
CA SER A 134 2.00 16.36 -13.01
C SER A 134 0.71 16.82 -13.70
N SER A 135 0.86 17.62 -14.76
CA SER A 135 -0.24 18.14 -15.58
C SER A 135 -0.93 17.08 -16.47
N ALA A 136 -0.43 15.84 -16.49
CA ALA A 136 -1.00 14.76 -17.29
C ALA A 136 -2.41 14.37 -16.80
N ALA A 137 -3.34 14.22 -17.74
CA ALA A 137 -4.72 13.83 -17.45
C ALA A 137 -4.79 12.51 -16.64
N PRO A 138 -5.72 12.40 -15.68
CA PRO A 138 -5.88 11.18 -14.89
C PRO A 138 -6.24 9.98 -15.78
N LEU A 139 -5.61 8.81 -15.52
CA LEU A 139 -5.89 7.58 -16.27
C LEU A 139 -7.25 6.94 -15.92
N SER A 140 -7.88 7.40 -14.82
CA SER A 140 -9.26 7.07 -14.47
C SER A 140 -9.88 8.19 -13.62
N PRO A 141 -11.20 8.35 -13.55
CA PRO A 141 -11.83 9.39 -12.72
C PRO A 141 -11.54 9.27 -11.20
N ASP A 142 -11.13 8.10 -10.72
CA ASP A 142 -10.71 7.90 -9.31
C ASP A 142 -9.19 8.15 -9.09
N ALA A 143 -8.43 8.48 -10.15
CA ALA A 143 -6.96 8.60 -10.14
C ALA A 143 -6.43 9.87 -9.46
N ARG A 144 -6.59 9.95 -8.13
CA ARG A 144 -6.29 11.15 -7.34
C ARG A 144 -4.83 11.28 -6.89
N GLN A 145 -4.04 10.20 -7.02
CA GLN A 145 -2.60 10.24 -6.71
C GLN A 145 -1.79 10.70 -7.93
N ARG A 146 -1.04 11.80 -7.79
CA ARG A 146 -0.21 12.39 -8.86
C ARG A 146 1.27 12.14 -8.58
N ILE A 147 1.95 11.48 -9.50
CA ILE A 147 3.40 11.28 -9.44
C ILE A 147 4.11 12.63 -9.67
N VAL A 148 4.91 13.07 -8.68
CA VAL A 148 5.68 14.34 -8.70
C VAL A 148 7.17 14.14 -8.96
N SER A 149 7.71 12.97 -8.64
CA SER A 149 9.10 12.59 -8.94
C SER A 149 9.17 11.10 -9.25
N GLU A 150 9.90 10.70 -10.29
CA GLU A 150 10.07 9.29 -10.66
C GLU A 150 11.48 9.00 -11.19
N ARG A 151 12.15 8.01 -10.58
CA ARG A 151 13.45 7.48 -10.98
C ARG A 151 13.32 6.01 -11.34
N VAL A 152 13.85 5.64 -12.50
CA VAL A 152 13.78 4.29 -13.06
C VAL A 152 15.18 3.83 -13.45
N ASP A 153 15.59 2.65 -12.97
CA ASP A 153 16.66 1.87 -13.59
C ASP A 153 16.02 0.83 -14.52
N MET A 154 16.13 1.06 -15.83
CA MET A 154 15.56 0.18 -16.85
C MET A 154 16.31 -1.15 -16.99
N ILE A 155 17.59 -1.20 -16.62
CA ILE A 155 18.42 -2.41 -16.68
C ILE A 155 18.00 -3.35 -15.56
N HIS A 156 17.97 -2.82 -14.33
CA HIS A 156 17.70 -3.60 -13.13
C HIS A 156 16.22 -3.64 -12.74
N ASN A 157 15.35 -2.99 -13.52
CA ASN A 157 13.89 -2.93 -13.32
C ASN A 157 13.47 -2.31 -11.98
N VAL A 158 14.30 -1.45 -11.38
CA VAL A 158 13.99 -0.78 -10.12
C VAL A 158 13.31 0.56 -10.40
N VAL A 159 12.25 0.88 -9.64
CA VAL A 159 11.49 2.13 -9.76
C VAL A 159 11.28 2.72 -8.38
N ILE A 160 11.65 4.00 -8.22
CA ILE A 160 11.39 4.81 -7.03
C ILE A 160 10.54 6.01 -7.47
N SER A 161 9.38 6.19 -6.85
CA SER A 161 8.38 7.20 -7.24
C SER A 161 7.78 7.86 -6.01
N VAL A 162 7.63 9.19 -6.04
CA VAL A 162 6.82 9.93 -5.06
C VAL A 162 5.51 10.35 -5.72
N SER A 163 4.38 10.05 -5.05
CA SER A 163 3.06 10.56 -5.42
C SER A 163 2.44 11.37 -4.29
N ILE A 164 1.68 12.40 -4.67
CA ILE A 164 0.90 13.23 -3.76
C ILE A 164 -0.56 13.19 -4.19
N GLY A 165 -1.49 13.12 -3.23
CA GLY A 165 -2.92 13.19 -3.51
C GLY A 165 -3.77 13.31 -2.25
N PRO A 166 -5.03 13.76 -2.37
CA PRO A 166 -5.95 13.84 -1.24
C PRO A 166 -6.28 12.43 -0.68
N PRO A 167 -6.59 12.30 0.62
CA PRO A 167 -7.07 11.05 1.19
C PRO A 167 -8.46 10.67 0.67
N ASN A 168 -8.70 9.37 0.56
CA ASN A 168 -9.95 8.81 0.07
C ASN A 168 -10.89 8.50 1.25
N SER A 169 -11.95 9.28 1.42
CA SER A 169 -12.93 9.10 2.52
C SER A 169 -13.67 7.76 2.54
N ARG A 170 -13.56 6.95 1.47
CA ARG A 170 -14.02 5.55 1.44
C ARG A 170 -13.21 4.62 2.35
N PHE A 171 -11.94 4.94 2.57
CA PHE A 171 -10.99 4.17 3.39
C PHE A 171 -10.61 4.92 4.66
N LEU A 172 -10.44 6.25 4.57
CA LEU A 172 -10.05 7.13 5.66
C LEU A 172 -11.21 8.09 6.00
N PRO A 173 -12.26 7.62 6.71
CA PRO A 173 -13.46 8.43 6.99
C PRO A 173 -13.21 9.49 8.07
N SER A 174 -12.27 9.25 8.98
CA SER A 174 -11.83 10.20 10.01
C SER A 174 -10.87 11.23 9.41
N LYS A 175 -10.95 12.49 9.87
CA LYS A 175 -9.92 13.50 9.60
C LYS A 175 -8.74 13.42 10.57
N ASP A 176 -8.90 12.71 11.68
CA ASP A 176 -7.84 12.54 12.67
C ASP A 176 -6.92 11.40 12.22
N LYS A 177 -5.74 11.78 11.71
CA LYS A 177 -4.72 10.84 11.24
C LYS A 177 -4.20 9.90 12.32
N THR A 178 -4.28 10.25 13.60
CA THR A 178 -3.86 9.34 14.69
C THR A 178 -4.75 8.10 14.79
N THR A 179 -5.96 8.15 14.22
CA THR A 179 -6.95 7.05 14.21
C THR A 179 -6.87 6.16 12.97
N TRP A 180 -5.96 6.42 12.03
CA TRP A 180 -5.90 5.69 10.76
C TRP A 180 -5.10 4.38 10.87
N ASP A 181 -5.74 3.27 10.50
CA ASP A 181 -5.08 1.98 10.38
C ASP A 181 -4.08 1.99 9.20
N PRO A 182 -2.84 1.47 9.37
CA PRO A 182 -1.83 1.45 8.31
C PRO A 182 -2.29 0.74 7.03
N LYS A 183 -3.12 -0.30 7.14
CA LYS A 183 -3.65 -1.04 6.00
C LYS A 183 -4.71 -0.25 5.26
N ASP A 184 -5.58 0.47 5.96
CA ASP A 184 -6.57 1.36 5.33
C ASP A 184 -5.88 2.52 4.59
N VAL A 185 -4.74 3.02 5.09
CA VAL A 185 -3.88 3.99 4.38
C VAL A 185 -3.26 3.37 3.13
N ALA A 186 -2.76 2.13 3.21
CA ALA A 186 -2.23 1.41 2.05
C ALA A 186 -3.30 1.19 0.98
N ASP A 187 -4.47 0.64 1.34
CA ASP A 187 -5.58 0.38 0.43
C ASP A 187 -6.15 1.69 -0.17
N CYS A 188 -6.17 2.78 0.62
CA CYS A 188 -6.48 4.13 0.13
C CYS A 188 -5.56 4.54 -1.03
N ILE A 189 -4.23 4.51 -0.83
CA ILE A 189 -3.26 4.89 -1.86
C ILE A 189 -3.34 3.96 -3.08
N LEU A 190 -3.46 2.64 -2.87
CA LEU A 190 -3.54 1.67 -3.96
C LEU A 190 -4.80 1.85 -4.81
N SER A 191 -5.93 2.22 -4.21
CA SER A 191 -7.18 2.47 -4.92
C SER A 191 -7.12 3.68 -5.88
N ASP A 192 -6.42 4.74 -5.48
CA ASP A 192 -6.37 6.02 -6.20
C ASP A 192 -5.14 6.18 -7.12
N ARG A 193 -4.23 5.19 -7.17
CA ARG A 193 -2.98 5.22 -7.98
C ARG A 193 -3.15 4.83 -9.46
N SER A 194 -4.33 4.34 -9.85
CA SER A 194 -4.76 4.08 -11.23
C SER A 194 -3.76 3.37 -12.16
N THR A 195 -3.71 2.04 -12.08
CA THR A 195 -3.67 1.27 -13.33
C THR A 195 -5.05 1.37 -14.00
N LEU A 196 -5.11 1.27 -15.33
CA LEU A 196 -6.38 1.28 -16.07
C LEU A 196 -7.28 0.15 -15.52
N LYS A 197 -8.54 0.48 -15.16
CA LYS A 197 -9.53 -0.54 -14.79
C LYS A 197 -9.70 -1.50 -15.98
N VAL A 198 -9.14 -2.70 -15.85
CA VAL A 198 -9.26 -3.74 -16.87
C VAL A 198 -10.73 -4.01 -17.14
N THR A 199 -11.07 -4.12 -18.43
CA THR A 199 -12.43 -4.27 -18.93
C THR A 199 -13.25 -5.29 -18.16
N THR A 200 -14.52 -4.93 -17.90
CA THR A 200 -15.52 -5.67 -17.11
C THR A 200 -15.48 -7.19 -17.33
N GLY A 201 -14.77 -7.90 -16.47
CA GLY A 201 -14.57 -9.36 -16.57
C GLY A 201 -13.38 -9.87 -15.77
N GLN A 202 -12.27 -9.12 -15.71
CA GLN A 202 -11.07 -9.49 -14.94
C GLN A 202 -10.98 -8.72 -13.61
N ARG A 203 -11.94 -8.97 -12.70
CA ARG A 203 -11.79 -8.61 -11.27
C ARG A 203 -10.86 -9.58 -10.55
N MET A 204 -9.59 -9.62 -10.93
CA MET A 204 -8.53 -10.13 -10.06
C MET A 204 -7.80 -8.93 -9.47
N THR A 205 -7.70 -8.88 -8.14
CA THR A 205 -7.01 -7.82 -7.40
C THR A 205 -5.57 -7.70 -7.91
N GLU A 206 -5.27 -6.63 -8.64
CA GLU A 206 -3.94 -6.45 -9.25
C GLU A 206 -2.85 -6.24 -8.21
N SER A 207 -3.23 -5.71 -7.04
CA SER A 207 -2.37 -5.47 -5.88
C SER A 207 -2.79 -6.28 -4.65
N SER A 208 -1.83 -6.74 -3.85
CA SER A 208 -2.08 -7.34 -2.53
C SER A 208 -1.10 -6.78 -1.52
N VAL A 209 -1.62 -6.16 -0.44
CA VAL A 209 -0.83 -5.79 0.74
C VAL A 209 -0.37 -7.06 1.46
N LEU A 210 0.91 -7.08 1.86
CA LEU A 210 1.55 -8.18 2.60
C LEU A 210 1.74 -7.80 4.08
N ASP A 211 2.26 -6.59 4.31
CA ASP A 211 2.49 -6.00 5.64
C ASP A 211 2.05 -4.54 5.62
N ALA A 212 1.59 -4.03 6.77
CA ALA A 212 1.34 -2.61 6.99
C ALA A 212 1.49 -2.28 8.48
N HIS A 213 2.30 -1.27 8.80
CA HIS A 213 2.55 -0.79 10.15
C HIS A 213 2.74 0.74 10.16
N SER A 214 2.66 1.36 11.35
CA SER A 214 2.97 2.77 11.54
C SER A 214 4.17 2.95 12.46
N ALA A 215 4.89 4.05 12.27
CA ALA A 215 5.88 4.55 13.22
C ALA A 215 5.75 6.07 13.34
N GLU A 216 6.09 6.59 14.52
CA GLU A 216 6.11 8.03 14.79
C GLU A 216 7.49 8.60 14.47
N VAL A 217 7.53 9.70 13.72
CA VAL A 217 8.77 10.41 13.36
C VAL A 217 8.54 11.90 13.61
N ASN A 218 9.27 12.48 14.56
CA ASN A 218 9.16 13.89 14.95
C ASN A 218 7.73 14.32 15.37
N GLY A 219 6.98 13.44 16.06
CA GLY A 219 5.59 13.71 16.46
C GLY A 219 4.54 13.43 15.40
N GLU A 220 4.94 13.02 14.20
CA GLU A 220 4.07 12.78 13.05
C GLU A 220 4.00 11.29 12.69
N PRO A 221 2.81 10.73 12.37
CA PRO A 221 2.67 9.33 11.97
C PRO A 221 3.12 9.12 10.51
N TYR A 222 3.94 8.10 10.30
CA TYR A 222 4.35 7.59 9.00
C TYR A 222 3.86 6.14 8.88
N TRP A 223 3.11 5.82 7.81
CA TRP A 223 2.60 4.47 7.54
C TRP A 223 3.47 3.78 6.51
N TYR A 224 4.02 2.63 6.87
CA TYR A 224 4.89 1.79 6.06
C TYR A 224 4.12 0.54 5.64
N TYR A 225 4.27 0.13 4.39
CA TYR A 225 3.57 -1.05 3.87
C TYR A 225 4.32 -1.73 2.73
N GLU A 226 4.21 -3.04 2.69
CA GLU A 226 4.78 -3.92 1.68
C GLU A 226 3.65 -4.53 0.84
N TYR A 227 3.78 -4.54 -0.49
CA TYR A 227 2.72 -5.03 -1.36
C TYR A 227 3.22 -5.54 -2.72
N LEU A 228 2.55 -6.59 -3.21
CA LEU A 228 2.76 -7.14 -4.55
C LEU A 228 1.83 -6.49 -5.56
N VAL A 229 2.31 -6.27 -6.78
CA VAL A 229 1.49 -5.91 -7.94
C VAL A 229 1.74 -6.91 -9.07
N ARG A 230 0.69 -7.52 -9.60
CA ARG A 230 0.77 -8.40 -10.77
C ARG A 230 1.13 -7.60 -12.01
N LYS A 231 2.09 -8.08 -12.80
CA LYS A 231 2.44 -7.53 -14.11
C LYS A 231 2.15 -8.55 -15.22
N SER A 232 1.89 -8.04 -16.42
CA SER A 232 1.96 -8.86 -17.62
C SER A 232 3.40 -9.38 -17.82
N PRO A 233 3.59 -10.58 -18.40
CA PRO A 233 4.90 -11.05 -18.82
C PRO A 233 5.59 -10.03 -19.75
N THR A 234 6.91 -9.98 -19.73
CA THR A 234 7.73 -9.08 -20.55
C THR A 234 8.86 -9.86 -21.23
N LYS A 235 9.52 -9.28 -22.24
CA LYS A 235 10.64 -9.95 -22.94
C LYS A 235 11.79 -10.34 -22.00
N SER A 236 12.02 -9.56 -20.93
CA SER A 236 13.03 -9.83 -19.89
C SER A 236 12.54 -10.74 -18.76
N ALA A 237 11.24 -11.01 -18.68
CA ALA A 237 10.62 -11.87 -17.68
C ALA A 237 9.34 -12.52 -18.26
N PRO A 238 9.48 -13.63 -19.01
CA PRO A 238 8.40 -14.22 -19.80
C PRO A 238 7.41 -15.09 -19.00
N GLU A 239 7.59 -15.21 -17.69
CA GLU A 239 6.77 -16.09 -16.84
C GLU A 239 5.34 -15.55 -16.64
N PRO A 240 4.32 -16.42 -16.66
CA PRO A 240 2.90 -16.02 -16.65
C PRO A 240 2.41 -15.37 -15.35
N ASN A 241 3.23 -15.42 -14.29
CA ASN A 241 2.94 -14.88 -12.96
C ASN A 241 4.05 -13.93 -12.49
N LEU A 242 4.42 -12.97 -13.34
CA LEU A 242 5.37 -11.92 -12.96
C LEU A 242 4.73 -10.96 -11.96
N PHE A 243 5.36 -10.80 -10.79
CA PHE A 243 4.99 -9.79 -9.81
C PHE A 243 6.10 -8.73 -9.68
N ARG A 244 5.67 -7.51 -9.37
CA ARG A 244 6.51 -6.43 -8.85
C ARG A 244 6.32 -6.39 -7.35
N HIS A 245 7.42 -6.46 -6.62
CA HIS A 245 7.45 -6.28 -5.18
C HIS A 245 7.67 -4.79 -4.90
N ASN A 246 6.84 -4.20 -4.04
CA ASN A 246 6.88 -2.79 -3.67
C ASN A 246 6.95 -2.67 -2.14
N VAL A 247 7.72 -1.71 -1.67
CA VAL A 247 7.68 -1.18 -0.31
C VAL A 247 7.42 0.32 -0.40
N ALA A 248 6.59 0.85 0.48
CA ALA A 248 6.19 2.24 0.46
C ALA A 248 6.06 2.82 1.86
N CYS A 249 6.21 4.14 1.95
CA CYS A 249 5.92 4.93 3.13
C CYS A 249 5.01 6.09 2.71
N THR A 250 3.98 6.35 3.51
CA THR A 250 3.09 7.50 3.36
C THR A 250 3.14 8.34 4.62
N ALA A 251 3.14 9.65 4.47
CA ALA A 251 2.96 10.64 5.53
C ALA A 251 1.87 11.64 5.12
N GLU A 252 1.27 12.33 6.09
CA GLU A 252 0.22 13.32 5.86
C GLU A 252 0.74 14.74 6.09
N ARG A 253 0.37 15.68 5.23
CA ARG A 253 0.56 17.12 5.41
C ARG A 253 -0.56 17.90 4.73
N ASP A 254 -1.06 18.93 5.41
CA ASP A 254 -2.03 19.92 4.89
C ASP A 254 -3.33 19.30 4.31
N GLY A 255 -3.70 18.11 4.74
CA GLY A 255 -4.83 17.33 4.21
C GLY A 255 -4.49 16.48 2.98
N TYR A 256 -3.21 16.24 2.69
CA TYR A 256 -2.75 15.46 1.54
C TYR A 256 -1.77 14.37 1.96
N LEU A 257 -1.86 13.23 1.29
CA LEU A 257 -0.97 12.08 1.47
C LEU A 257 0.23 12.22 0.54
N TYR A 258 1.43 12.15 1.12
CA TYR A 258 2.71 12.11 0.43
C TYR A 258 3.24 10.68 0.53
N SER A 259 3.26 9.94 -0.58
CA SER A 259 3.68 8.53 -0.62
C SER A 259 4.95 8.36 -1.43
N LEU A 260 6.03 7.90 -0.79
CA LEU A 260 7.21 7.35 -1.44
C LEU A 260 7.01 5.84 -1.66
N ASN A 261 7.27 5.37 -2.87
CA ASN A 261 7.20 3.96 -3.23
C ASN A 261 8.48 3.52 -3.95
N ALA A 262 9.10 2.45 -3.46
CA ALA A 262 10.28 1.81 -4.04
C ALA A 262 9.95 0.37 -4.44
N SER A 263 10.36 -0.08 -5.64
CA SER A 263 9.90 -1.35 -6.18
C SER A 263 10.87 -2.02 -7.16
N THR A 264 10.82 -3.35 -7.23
CA THR A 264 11.59 -4.19 -8.17
C THR A 264 10.78 -5.42 -8.61
N LEU A 265 11.29 -6.24 -9.53
CA LEU A 265 10.68 -7.53 -9.84
C LEU A 265 10.83 -8.48 -8.63
N SER A 266 9.82 -9.29 -8.30
CA SER A 266 9.86 -10.14 -7.10
C SER A 266 11.05 -11.12 -7.08
N LYS A 267 11.55 -11.53 -8.25
CA LYS A 267 12.79 -12.34 -8.40
C LYS A 267 14.06 -11.67 -7.88
N GLN A 268 14.08 -10.34 -7.84
CA GLN A 268 15.21 -9.53 -7.39
C GLN A 268 14.99 -9.03 -5.96
N TRP A 269 13.88 -9.39 -5.31
CA TRP A 269 13.52 -8.88 -3.98
C TRP A 269 14.54 -9.28 -2.92
N GLU A 270 15.00 -10.52 -2.89
CA GLU A 270 16.04 -10.97 -1.94
C GLU A 270 17.33 -10.14 -2.03
N SER A 271 17.68 -9.69 -3.24
CA SER A 271 18.90 -8.90 -3.49
C SER A 271 18.73 -7.38 -3.39
N MET A 272 17.51 -6.85 -3.57
CA MET A 272 17.25 -5.41 -3.67
C MET A 272 16.38 -4.88 -2.53
N GLY A 273 15.50 -5.73 -1.98
CA GLY A 273 14.51 -5.41 -0.96
C GLY A 273 15.08 -4.66 0.23
N PRO A 274 16.17 -5.10 0.87
CA PRO A 274 16.78 -4.39 2.00
C PRO A 274 17.18 -2.94 1.67
N PHE A 275 17.65 -2.68 0.44
CA PHE A 275 18.06 -1.33 0.01
C PHE A 275 16.85 -0.45 -0.33
N LEU A 276 15.77 -1.04 -0.85
CA LEU A 276 14.49 -0.35 -1.06
C LEU A 276 13.76 -0.09 0.27
N GLN A 277 13.88 -0.98 1.26
CA GLN A 277 13.41 -0.75 2.62
C GLN A 277 14.20 0.39 3.29
N ARG A 278 15.55 0.44 3.18
CA ARG A 278 16.36 1.59 3.62
C ARG A 278 15.95 2.90 2.92
N THR A 279 15.69 2.86 1.61
CA THR A 279 15.16 3.99 0.83
C THR A 279 13.86 4.53 1.45
N VAL A 280 12.90 3.64 1.70
CA VAL A 280 11.59 4.00 2.24
C VAL A 280 11.66 4.48 3.70
N ALA A 281 12.46 3.82 4.54
CA ALA A 281 12.68 4.21 5.94
C ALA A 281 13.32 5.61 6.09
N SER A 282 14.00 6.10 5.05
CA SER A 282 14.62 7.42 5.00
C SER A 282 13.71 8.57 4.54
N PHE A 283 12.45 8.27 4.14
CA PHE A 283 11.53 9.30 3.65
C PHE A 283 11.14 10.28 4.76
N ARG A 284 11.37 11.57 4.54
CA ARG A 284 11.02 12.63 5.50
C ARG A 284 10.34 13.79 4.80
N LEU A 285 9.28 14.30 5.42
CA LEU A 285 8.72 15.59 5.08
C LEU A 285 9.58 16.70 5.71
N LEU A 286 10.12 17.59 4.87
CA LEU A 286 10.99 18.70 5.29
C LEU A 286 10.16 19.92 5.69
N PRO A 287 10.64 20.80 6.58
CA PRO A 287 9.96 22.06 6.88
C PRO A 287 9.64 22.86 5.61
N PRO A 288 8.41 23.41 5.45
CA PRO A 288 8.07 24.29 4.35
C PRO A 288 9.01 25.50 4.24
N THR A 289 9.56 25.73 3.05
CA THR A 289 10.38 26.91 2.71
C THR A 289 9.57 27.89 1.86
N GLU A 290 10.16 29.03 1.47
CA GLU A 290 9.54 29.97 0.52
C GLU A 290 9.23 29.32 -0.84
N ASN A 291 9.97 28.28 -1.21
CA ASN A 291 9.78 27.51 -2.44
C ASN A 291 8.62 26.50 -2.35
N TYR A 292 8.09 26.21 -1.15
CA TYR A 292 7.04 25.22 -0.96
C TYR A 292 5.71 25.66 -1.59
N VAL A 293 5.21 24.80 -2.48
CA VAL A 293 3.85 24.88 -3.01
C VAL A 293 3.02 23.80 -2.31
N PRO A 294 2.09 24.17 -1.43
CA PRO A 294 1.12 23.21 -0.91
C PRO A 294 0.09 22.78 -1.97
N PRO A 295 -0.36 21.50 -1.94
CA PRO A 295 -1.32 20.97 -2.92
C PRO A 295 -2.64 21.73 -3.04
N TYR A 296 -3.11 22.31 -1.93
CA TYR A 296 -4.36 23.09 -1.90
C TYR A 296 -4.31 24.41 -2.68
N LYS A 297 -3.14 24.85 -3.19
CA LYS A 297 -3.05 26.00 -4.11
C LYS A 297 -3.53 25.66 -5.54
N ASP A 298 -3.44 24.40 -5.95
CA ASP A 298 -3.81 23.92 -7.29
C ASP A 298 -4.70 22.65 -7.24
N PRO A 299 -5.81 22.63 -6.46
CA PRO A 299 -6.53 21.39 -6.12
C PRO A 299 -7.16 20.70 -7.35
N TRP A 300 -7.48 21.45 -8.41
CA TRP A 300 -7.97 20.90 -9.68
C TRP A 300 -6.97 19.97 -10.37
N ARG A 301 -5.68 20.00 -10.00
CA ARG A 301 -4.69 19.05 -10.54
C ARG A 301 -4.88 17.63 -10.04
N PHE A 302 -5.68 17.39 -9.00
CA PHE A 302 -5.94 16.06 -8.45
C PHE A 302 -7.24 15.41 -8.96
N TRP A 303 -7.96 16.09 -9.85
CA TRP A 303 -9.23 15.65 -10.45
C TRP A 303 -9.17 15.70 -11.98
#